data_AF-A0AAU5HKT4-F1
#
_entry.id   AF-A0AAU5HKT4-F1
#
_cell.length_a   1.000
_cell.length_b   1.000
_cell.length_c   1.000
_cell.angle_alpha   90.00
_cell.angle_beta   90.00
_cell.angle_gamma   90.00
#
_symmetry.space_group_name_H-M   'P 1'
#
loop_
_entity.id
_entity.type
_entity.pdbx_description
1 polymer ?
#
loop_
_entity_poly.entity_id
_entity_poly.type
_entity_poly.pdbx_seq_one_letter_code
_entity_poly.pdbx_strand_id
1 'polypeptide(L)'
;MHADQPLVTIQQEGSAITARTSGPLPQHGAADPPEREHGYGHLTAPLRRRGLECTVEYGLSDYIVHAQLPDGSALLISPPREPPTDHPPGHPESWMVTRAHPDNSALHEVLYDSEPDGPQARHGGSIPNLLTAIDARLDQLGVPRRAEAASPRVGAALAPSPSAQRTVQDRLPAAPAARPKLPPTHPSSAPAR
;
A
#
# COMPACT_ATOMS: atom_id res chain seq x y z
N MET A 1 -22.42 -22.23 14.71
CA MET A 1 -21.35 -22.38 13.70
C MET A 1 -20.08 -22.66 14.49
N HIS A 2 -19.60 -23.90 14.48
CA HIS A 2 -18.48 -24.36 15.31
C HIS A 2 -17.18 -24.01 14.59
N ALA A 3 -16.25 -23.28 15.24
CA ALA A 3 -14.92 -23.06 14.68
C ALA A 3 -14.12 -24.36 14.79
N ASP A 4 -13.62 -24.85 13.66
CA ASP A 4 -12.70 -25.99 13.57
C ASP A 4 -11.36 -25.57 14.20
N GLN A 5 -11.16 -25.90 15.48
CA GLN A 5 -9.92 -25.57 16.17
C GLN A 5 -8.82 -26.57 15.78
N PRO A 6 -7.59 -26.11 15.50
CA PRO A 6 -6.51 -27.00 15.13
C PRO A 6 -6.17 -27.94 16.29
N LEU A 7 -6.14 -29.25 16.00
CA LEU A 7 -5.80 -30.27 16.98
C LEU A 7 -4.28 -30.30 17.16
N VAL A 8 -3.80 -29.94 18.35
CA VAL A 8 -2.38 -30.05 18.71
C VAL A 8 -2.15 -31.33 19.49
N THR A 9 -1.32 -32.22 18.95
CA THR A 9 -0.92 -33.45 19.64
C THR A 9 0.51 -33.29 20.15
N ILE A 10 0.71 -33.42 21.46
CA ILE A 10 2.02 -33.38 22.10
C ILE A 10 2.44 -34.82 22.41
N GLN A 11 3.60 -35.23 21.90
CA GLN A 11 4.19 -36.54 22.20
C GLN A 11 5.55 -36.35 22.85
N GLN A 12 5.80 -37.05 23.95
CA GLN A 12 7.07 -37.04 24.65
C GLN A 12 7.75 -38.40 24.46
N GLU A 13 8.94 -38.40 23.87
CA GLU A 13 9.77 -39.60 23.68
C GLU A 13 11.10 -39.38 24.42
N GLY A 14 11.25 -40.05 25.56
CA GLY A 14 12.38 -39.83 26.47
C GLY A 14 12.44 -38.38 26.95
N SER A 15 13.54 -37.67 26.67
CA SER A 15 13.68 -36.25 27.01
C SER A 15 13.21 -35.29 25.90
N ALA A 16 12.80 -35.79 24.74
CA ALA A 16 12.37 -34.98 23.61
C ALA A 16 10.85 -34.83 23.61
N ILE A 17 10.37 -33.59 23.48
CA ILE A 17 8.94 -33.29 23.32
C ILE A 17 8.72 -32.83 21.89
N THR A 18 7.83 -33.51 21.17
CA THR A 18 7.43 -33.18 19.81
C THR A 18 5.96 -32.79 19.80
N ALA A 19 5.65 -31.55 19.44
CA ALA A 19 4.29 -31.11 19.19
C ALA A 19 4.01 -31.16 17.68
N ARG A 20 2.87 -31.74 17.29
CA ARG A 20 2.39 -31.77 15.91
C ARG A 20 1.00 -31.16 15.85
N THR A 21 0.83 -30.14 15.03
CA THR A 21 -0.45 -29.48 14.78
C THR A 21 -1.07 -30.08 13.52
N SER A 22 -2.30 -30.58 13.61
CA SER A 22 -3.08 -31.09 12.48
C SER A 22 -4.39 -30.31 12.38
N GLY A 23 -4.56 -29.59 11.27
CA GLY A 23 -5.68 -28.69 10.99
C GLY A 23 -5.26 -27.69 9.92
N PRO A 24 -6.19 -27.01 9.23
CA PRO A 24 -5.84 -25.95 8.31
C PRO A 24 -5.02 -24.90 9.08
N LEU A 25 -3.78 -24.64 8.63
CA LEU A 25 -3.03 -23.50 9.14
C LEU A 25 -3.92 -22.27 8.98
N PRO A 26 -4.11 -21.44 10.03
CA PRO A 26 -4.85 -20.20 9.87
C PRO A 26 -4.19 -19.41 8.74
N GLN A 27 -4.92 -19.26 7.64
CA GLN A 27 -4.51 -18.37 6.57
C GLN A 27 -4.60 -16.95 7.17
N HIS A 28 -3.45 -16.35 7.46
CA HIS A 28 -3.31 -14.93 7.82
C HIS A 28 -3.67 -14.04 6.61
N GLY A 29 -4.92 -14.12 6.16
CA GLY A 29 -5.36 -13.58 4.88
C GLY A 29 -6.85 -13.25 4.89
N ALA A 30 -7.31 -12.58 5.94
CA ALA A 30 -8.56 -11.84 5.90
C ALA A 30 -8.42 -10.67 6.86
N ALA A 31 -8.58 -9.45 6.36
CA ALA A 31 -8.68 -8.26 7.19
C ALA A 31 -9.78 -8.50 8.23
N ASP A 32 -9.39 -8.59 9.51
CA ASP A 32 -10.34 -8.76 10.60
C ASP A 32 -11.33 -7.58 10.65
N PRO A 33 -12.60 -7.83 10.99
CA PRO A 33 -13.57 -6.75 11.17
C PRO A 33 -13.09 -5.78 12.27
N PRO A 34 -13.42 -4.47 12.19
CA PRO A 34 -12.88 -3.44 13.07
C PRO A 34 -13.17 -3.67 14.57
N GLU A 35 -14.22 -4.42 14.92
CA GLU A 35 -14.54 -4.80 16.30
C GLU A 35 -13.53 -5.81 16.90
N ARG A 36 -12.79 -6.55 16.07
CA ARG A 36 -11.74 -7.48 16.50
C ARG A 36 -10.37 -6.86 16.65
N GLU A 37 -10.20 -5.57 16.37
CA GLU A 37 -8.88 -4.94 16.50
C GLU A 37 -8.50 -4.64 17.96
N HIS A 38 -9.32 -5.08 18.93
CA HIS A 38 -9.07 -5.04 20.39
C HIS A 38 -8.46 -3.72 20.89
N GLY A 39 -8.92 -2.58 20.36
CA GLY A 39 -8.43 -1.25 20.75
C GLY A 39 -7.36 -0.66 19.84
N TYR A 40 -6.74 -1.42 18.93
CA TYR A 40 -5.68 -0.98 18.00
C TYR A 40 -6.18 -0.22 16.77
N GLY A 41 -7.48 0.03 16.65
CA GLY A 41 -8.07 0.79 15.54
C GLY A 41 -7.42 2.17 15.33
N HIS A 42 -6.91 2.78 16.39
CA HIS A 42 -6.21 4.05 16.34
C HIS A 42 -4.81 3.97 15.68
N LEU A 43 -4.23 2.78 15.56
CA LEU A 43 -2.99 2.51 14.80
C LEU A 43 -3.30 2.00 13.39
N THR A 44 -4.16 0.99 13.28
CA THR A 44 -4.45 0.31 12.00
C THR A 44 -5.17 1.25 11.02
N ALA A 45 -6.14 2.06 11.46
CA ALA A 45 -6.92 2.90 10.56
C ALA A 45 -6.07 3.99 9.87
N PRO A 46 -5.19 4.74 10.55
CA PRO A 46 -4.24 5.65 9.89
C PRO A 46 -3.32 4.95 8.89
N LEU A 47 -2.75 3.80 9.24
CA LEU A 47 -1.84 3.05 8.36
C LEU A 47 -2.56 2.55 7.10
N ARG A 48 -3.80 2.06 7.24
CA ARG A 48 -4.65 1.68 6.10
C ARG A 48 -5.07 2.86 5.24
N ARG A 49 -5.34 4.04 5.83
CA ARG A 49 -5.58 5.27 5.05
C ARG A 49 -4.35 5.67 4.24
N ARG A 50 -3.15 5.44 4.78
CA ARG A 50 -1.88 5.66 4.07
C ARG A 50 -1.68 4.68 2.91
N GLY A 51 -2.37 3.54 2.93
CA GLY A 51 -2.38 2.57 1.85
C GLY A 51 -1.77 1.23 2.23
N LEU A 52 -1.31 1.07 3.47
CA LEU A 52 -0.69 -0.15 3.95
C LEU A 52 -1.74 -1.21 4.27
N GLU A 53 -1.39 -2.47 4.03
CA GLU A 53 -2.15 -3.61 4.52
C GLU A 53 -1.72 -3.90 5.96
N CYS A 54 -2.67 -3.93 6.89
CA CYS A 54 -2.39 -4.12 8.30
C CYS A 54 -3.11 -5.35 8.84
N THR A 55 -2.35 -6.22 9.51
CA THR A 55 -2.82 -7.33 10.34
C THR A 55 -2.41 -7.09 11.79
N VAL A 56 -3.16 -7.65 12.73
CA VAL A 56 -2.85 -7.59 14.15
C VAL A 56 -2.61 -9.01 14.62
N GLU A 57 -1.41 -9.28 15.13
CA GLU A 57 -1.07 -10.54 15.77
C GLU A 57 -1.45 -10.46 17.25
N TYR A 58 -2.32 -11.39 17.68
CA TYR A 58 -2.85 -11.41 19.03
C TYR A 58 -2.02 -12.34 19.92
N GLY A 59 -1.18 -11.77 20.79
CA GLY A 59 -0.51 -12.48 21.87
C GLY A 59 -1.38 -12.62 23.14
N LEU A 60 -0.86 -13.35 24.12
CA LEU A 60 -1.54 -13.54 25.42
C LEU A 60 -1.49 -12.30 26.32
N SER A 61 -0.43 -11.49 26.19
CA SER A 61 -0.18 -10.33 27.05
C SER A 61 -0.36 -9.02 26.31
N ASP A 62 -0.11 -9.00 25.00
CA ASP A 62 -0.33 -7.82 24.17
C ASP A 62 -0.30 -8.16 22.66
N TYR A 63 -0.61 -7.17 21.82
CA TYR A 63 -0.77 -7.33 20.38
C TYR A 63 0.28 -6.56 19.57
N ILE A 64 0.66 -7.15 18.43
CA ILE A 64 1.64 -6.59 17.50
C ILE A 64 0.91 -6.22 16.21
N VAL A 65 1.08 -4.98 15.74
CA VAL A 65 0.56 -4.57 14.43
C VAL A 65 1.62 -4.84 13.37
N HIS A 66 1.27 -5.64 12.38
CA HIS A 66 2.07 -5.88 11.20
C HIS A 66 1.52 -5.05 10.04
N ALA A 67 2.36 -4.23 9.41
CA ALA A 67 1.99 -3.49 8.20
C ALA A 67 2.92 -3.85 7.04
N GLN A 68 2.35 -4.41 5.96
CA GLN A 68 3.14 -4.76 4.77
C GLN A 68 3.50 -3.51 3.98
N LEU A 69 4.76 -3.42 3.58
CA LEU A 69 5.29 -2.36 2.74
C LEU A 69 5.36 -2.81 1.27
N PRO A 70 5.29 -1.90 0.29
CA PRO A 70 5.27 -2.24 -1.13
C PRO A 70 6.54 -2.94 -1.64
N ASP A 71 7.64 -2.83 -0.90
CA ASP A 71 8.93 -3.46 -1.21
C ASP A 71 9.04 -4.91 -0.68
N GLY A 72 7.95 -5.46 -0.12
CA GLY A 72 7.92 -6.81 0.45
C GLY A 72 8.43 -6.90 1.89
N SER A 73 8.90 -5.79 2.48
CA SER A 73 9.22 -5.73 3.91
C SER A 73 7.97 -5.53 4.76
N ALA A 74 8.11 -5.68 6.08
CA ALA A 74 7.02 -5.46 7.02
C ALA A 74 7.46 -4.52 8.16
N LEU A 75 6.58 -3.60 8.52
CA LEU A 75 6.66 -2.86 9.78
C LEU A 75 6.00 -3.67 10.89
N LEU A 76 6.67 -3.77 12.03
CA LEU A 76 6.16 -4.35 13.26
C LEU A 76 6.08 -3.22 14.30
N ILE A 77 4.88 -2.94 14.78
CA ILE A 77 4.61 -1.98 15.85
C ILE A 77 4.21 -2.79 17.07
N SER A 78 5.06 -2.80 18.08
CA SER A 78 4.84 -3.56 19.30
C SER A 78 4.87 -2.65 20.52
N PRO A 79 4.16 -3.02 21.60
CA PRO A 79 4.44 -2.53 22.94
C PRO A 79 5.88 -2.87 23.38
N PRO A 80 6.31 -2.37 24.56
CA PRO A 80 7.63 -2.64 25.15
C PRO A 80 7.84 -4.14 25.38
N ARG A 81 9.09 -4.58 25.31
CA ARG A 81 9.42 -5.99 25.61
C ARG A 81 9.49 -6.22 27.12
N GLU A 82 9.28 -7.46 27.54
CA GLU A 82 9.05 -7.84 28.93
C GLU A 82 10.01 -7.23 29.97
N PRO A 83 9.51 -6.93 31.20
CA PRO A 83 8.16 -7.26 31.68
C PRO A 83 7.10 -6.31 31.09
N PRO A 84 5.94 -6.83 30.66
CA PRO A 84 4.82 -5.98 30.27
C PRO A 84 4.43 -5.15 31.50
N THR A 85 4.30 -3.84 31.33
CA THR A 85 3.64 -3.02 32.35
C THR A 85 2.14 -3.29 32.28
N ASP A 86 1.42 -3.06 33.38
CA ASP A 86 -0.04 -3.12 33.34
C ASP A 86 -0.56 -1.90 32.58
N HIS A 87 -1.18 -2.13 31.42
CA HIS A 87 -1.77 -1.08 30.59
C HIS A 87 -3.07 -1.55 29.93
N PRO A 88 -4.01 -0.62 29.65
CA PRO A 88 -5.20 -0.95 28.88
C PRO A 88 -4.82 -1.48 27.49
N PRO A 89 -5.53 -2.48 26.93
CA PRO A 89 -5.25 -2.99 25.60
C PRO A 89 -5.12 -1.87 24.54
N GLY A 90 -4.03 -1.93 23.76
CA GLY A 90 -3.71 -0.93 22.75
C GLY A 90 -3.21 0.42 23.28
N HIS A 91 -3.01 0.58 24.59
CA HIS A 91 -2.51 1.82 25.18
C HIS A 91 -1.29 1.59 26.09
N PRO A 92 -0.21 0.94 25.60
CA PRO A 92 1.03 0.79 26.33
C PRO A 92 1.66 2.15 26.65
N GLU A 93 2.49 2.16 27.69
CA GLU A 93 3.25 3.33 28.15
C GLU A 93 4.37 3.75 27.20
N SER A 94 4.74 2.88 26.26
CA SER A 94 5.70 3.16 25.19
C SER A 94 5.51 2.19 24.01
N TRP A 95 6.23 2.45 22.92
CA TRP A 95 6.13 1.75 21.65
C TRP A 95 7.50 1.50 21.04
N MET A 96 7.65 0.34 20.43
CA MET A 96 8.77 -0.04 19.58
C MET A 96 8.26 -0.27 18.15
N VAL A 97 8.96 0.28 17.17
CA VAL A 97 8.70 0.04 15.75
C VAL A 97 9.95 -0.49 15.09
N THR A 98 9.82 -1.65 14.48
CA THR A 98 10.88 -2.24 13.69
C THR A 98 10.42 -2.50 12.27
N ARG A 99 11.37 -2.59 11.35
CA ARG A 99 11.15 -3.05 9.98
C ARG A 99 11.94 -4.33 9.75
N ALA A 100 11.24 -5.40 9.41
CA ALA A 100 11.88 -6.64 8.99
C ALA A 100 12.50 -6.45 7.60
N HIS A 101 13.70 -6.98 7.38
CA HIS A 101 14.34 -6.92 6.07
C HIS A 101 13.58 -7.80 5.06
N PRO A 102 13.34 -7.33 3.82
CA PRO A 102 12.57 -8.10 2.83
C PRO A 102 13.21 -9.46 2.51
N ASP A 103 14.54 -9.51 2.46
CA ASP A 103 15.28 -10.76 2.16
C ASP A 103 15.60 -11.62 3.39
N ASN A 104 15.42 -11.08 4.61
CA ASN A 104 15.78 -11.79 5.83
C ASN A 104 14.95 -11.32 7.02
N SER A 105 13.88 -12.05 7.33
CA SER A 105 12.98 -11.76 8.44
C SER A 105 13.64 -11.84 9.82
N ALA A 106 14.87 -12.36 9.97
CA ALA A 106 15.58 -12.32 11.24
C ALA A 106 16.24 -10.94 11.49
N LEU A 107 16.51 -10.17 10.43
CA LEU A 107 17.10 -8.84 10.54
C LEU A 107 16.01 -7.79 10.69
N HIS A 108 16.09 -7.04 11.79
CA HIS A 108 15.16 -5.99 12.12
C HIS A 108 15.90 -4.67 12.28
N GLU A 109 15.44 -3.66 11.56
CA GLU A 109 15.88 -2.27 11.74
C GLU A 109 14.94 -1.57 12.72
N VAL A 110 15.46 -0.94 13.76
CA VAL A 110 14.65 -0.12 14.67
C VAL A 110 14.39 1.24 14.02
N LEU A 111 13.11 1.56 13.83
CA LEU A 111 12.65 2.81 13.22
C LEU A 111 12.19 3.84 14.25
N TYR A 112 11.66 3.36 15.37
CA TYR A 112 11.16 4.19 16.47
C TYR A 112 11.25 3.39 17.76
N ASP A 113 11.78 4.01 18.80
CA ASP A 113 11.90 3.38 20.10
C ASP A 113 11.62 4.42 21.19
N SER A 114 10.47 4.29 21.82
CA SER A 114 10.02 5.13 22.93
C SER A 114 10.06 4.40 24.27
N GLU A 115 10.67 3.21 24.33
CA GLU A 115 10.95 2.54 25.60
C GLU A 115 11.82 3.45 26.50
N PRO A 116 11.82 3.21 27.82
CA PRO A 116 12.79 3.86 28.71
C PRO A 116 14.21 3.68 28.15
N ASP A 117 14.98 4.76 28.11
CA ASP A 117 16.32 4.84 27.50
C ASP A 117 16.39 4.84 25.96
N GLY A 118 15.25 4.65 25.28
CA GLY A 118 15.14 4.77 23.83
C GLY A 118 15.32 6.21 23.32
N PRO A 119 15.71 6.42 22.04
CA PRO A 119 15.93 7.76 21.50
C PRO A 119 14.67 8.63 21.47
N GLN A 120 13.49 8.00 21.54
CA GLN A 120 12.18 8.64 21.59
C GLN A 120 11.48 8.43 22.95
N ALA A 121 12.22 8.08 24.02
CA ALA A 121 11.66 7.85 25.36
C ALA A 121 10.71 8.97 25.83
N ARG A 122 11.02 10.22 25.51
CA ARG A 122 10.17 11.39 25.85
C ARG A 122 8.76 11.36 25.23
N HIS A 123 8.52 10.52 24.23
CA HIS A 123 7.22 10.40 23.59
C HIS A 123 6.31 9.39 24.28
N GLY A 124 6.85 8.42 25.04
CA GLY A 124 6.10 7.34 25.68
C GLY A 124 5.05 6.72 24.76
N GLY A 125 3.86 6.43 25.30
CA GLY A 125 2.73 5.81 24.60
C GLY A 125 2.02 6.70 23.56
N SER A 126 2.59 7.85 23.20
CA SER A 126 1.93 8.85 22.35
C SER A 126 1.75 8.37 20.90
N ILE A 127 0.52 7.95 20.59
CA ILE A 127 0.10 7.57 19.23
C ILE A 127 0.36 8.67 18.19
N PRO A 128 0.04 9.96 18.44
CA PRO A 128 0.31 11.00 17.45
C PRO A 128 1.80 11.14 17.10
N ASN A 129 2.68 11.05 18.11
CA ASN A 129 4.13 11.13 17.89
C ASN A 129 4.65 9.90 17.14
N LEU A 130 4.15 8.71 17.49
CA LEU A 130 4.45 7.45 16.83
C LEU A 130 4.06 7.48 15.35
N LEU A 131 2.81 7.82 15.03
CA LEU A 131 2.32 7.89 13.65
C LEU A 131 3.08 8.93 12.84
N THR A 132 3.40 10.08 13.43
CA THR A 132 4.22 11.11 12.77
C THR A 132 5.62 10.59 12.42
N ALA A 133 6.26 9.84 13.33
CA ALA A 133 7.57 9.26 13.09
C ALA A 133 7.55 8.15 12.03
N ILE A 134 6.53 7.28 12.07
CA ILE A 134 6.30 6.25 11.05
C ILE A 134 6.09 6.92 9.69
N ASP A 135 5.24 7.95 9.62
CA ASP A 135 4.97 8.68 8.39
C ASP A 135 6.24 9.29 7.79
N ALA A 136 7.06 9.94 8.61
CA ALA A 136 8.34 10.51 8.19
C ALA A 136 9.31 9.44 7.70
N ARG A 137 9.37 8.27 8.37
CA ARG A 137 10.26 7.18 7.95
C ARG A 137 9.79 6.52 6.66
N LEU A 138 8.48 6.35 6.48
CA LEU A 138 7.90 5.86 5.23
C LEU A 138 8.14 6.82 4.06
N ASP A 139 8.07 8.14 4.29
CA ASP A 139 8.43 9.14 3.29
C ASP A 139 9.92 9.04 2.90
N GLN A 140 10.82 8.83 3.86
CA GLN A 140 12.25 8.62 3.60
C GLN A 140 12.53 7.33 2.82
N LEU A 141 11.75 6.27 3.05
CA LEU A 141 11.81 5.02 2.30
C LEU A 141 11.14 5.12 0.91
N GLY A 142 10.54 6.25 0.59
CA GLY A 142 9.86 6.46 -0.69
C GLY A 142 8.56 5.66 -0.83
N VAL A 143 7.94 5.24 0.27
CA VAL A 143 6.67 4.52 0.26
C VAL A 143 5.54 5.50 -0.06
N PRO A 144 4.93 5.41 -1.27
CA PRO A 144 3.95 6.39 -1.71
C PRO A 144 2.66 6.28 -0.89
N ARG A 145 2.01 7.42 -0.66
CA ARG A 145 0.70 7.45 -0.01
C ARG A 145 -0.36 6.99 -1.02
N ARG A 146 -1.43 6.35 -0.55
CA ARG A 146 -2.54 5.85 -1.40
C ARG A 146 -3.08 6.89 -2.40
N ALA A 147 -3.13 8.18 -2.02
CA ALA A 147 -3.57 9.26 -2.92
C ALA A 147 -2.62 9.51 -4.11
N GLU A 148 -1.31 9.28 -3.95
CA GLU A 148 -0.33 9.36 -5.04
C GLU A 148 -0.29 8.08 -5.89
N ALA A 149 -0.46 6.91 -5.25
CA ALA A 149 -0.48 5.61 -5.95
C ALA A 149 -1.72 5.42 -6.85
N ALA A 150 -2.82 6.16 -6.59
CA ALA A 150 -4.04 6.14 -7.39
C ALA A 150 -3.98 7.00 -8.67
N SER A 151 -2.80 7.48 -9.09
CA SER A 151 -2.59 7.96 -10.45
C SER A 151 -2.07 6.84 -11.35
N PRO A 152 -2.93 6.00 -11.96
CA PRO A 152 -2.51 5.24 -13.11
C PRO A 152 -2.21 6.26 -14.20
N ARG A 153 -0.93 6.43 -14.54
CA ARG A 153 -0.57 6.94 -15.86
C ARG A 153 -1.08 5.94 -16.88
N VAL A 154 -2.33 6.12 -17.31
CA VAL A 154 -2.83 5.57 -18.57
C VAL A 154 -2.15 6.38 -19.68
N GLY A 155 -0.87 6.07 -19.88
CA GLY A 155 -0.07 6.48 -21.03
C GLY A 155 0.14 5.29 -21.95
N ALA A 156 -0.92 4.48 -22.17
CA ALA A 156 -0.90 3.41 -23.15
C ALA A 156 -1.43 3.96 -24.48
N ALA A 157 -0.48 4.36 -25.32
CA ALA A 157 -0.52 4.31 -26.79
C ALA A 157 -1.74 4.91 -27.52
N LEU A 158 -1.73 6.23 -27.73
CA LEU A 158 -2.22 6.80 -28.99
C LEU A 158 -1.06 6.81 -29.98
N ALA A 159 -0.79 5.66 -30.60
CA ALA A 159 -0.05 5.62 -31.84
C ALA A 159 -1.05 5.81 -32.99
N PRO A 160 -1.08 6.93 -33.72
CA PRO A 160 -1.75 6.96 -35.00
C PRO A 160 -0.94 6.08 -35.96
N SER A 161 -1.49 4.93 -36.33
CA SER A 161 -0.97 4.09 -37.41
C SER A 161 -0.88 4.92 -38.71
N PRO A 162 0.28 5.04 -39.36
CA PRO A 162 0.36 5.58 -40.71
C PRO A 162 0.07 4.45 -41.69
N SER A 163 -1.20 4.13 -41.92
CA SER A 163 -1.57 3.29 -43.06
C SER A 163 -1.73 4.16 -44.30
N ALA A 164 -0.67 4.16 -45.10
CA ALA A 164 -0.64 4.63 -46.47
C ALA A 164 -1.85 4.09 -47.27
N GLN A 165 -2.64 4.98 -47.86
CA GLN A 165 -3.52 4.62 -48.98
C GLN A 165 -2.91 5.17 -50.26
N ARG A 166 -2.05 4.35 -50.86
CA ARG A 166 -1.57 4.48 -52.23
C ARG A 166 -2.52 3.72 -53.16
N THR A 167 -3.26 4.50 -53.96
CA THR A 167 -3.61 4.25 -55.36
C THR A 167 -4.41 3.00 -55.72
N VAL A 168 -5.67 3.20 -56.15
CA VAL A 168 -6.19 2.75 -57.46
C VAL A 168 -7.42 3.59 -57.80
N GLN A 169 -7.24 4.64 -58.60
CA GLN A 169 -8.36 5.33 -59.25
C GLN A 169 -8.44 4.77 -60.67
N ASP A 170 -9.30 3.76 -60.83
CA ASP A 170 -9.59 3.12 -62.11
C ASP A 170 -10.66 3.95 -62.84
N ARG A 171 -10.28 4.40 -64.05
CA ARG A 171 -11.12 4.43 -65.26
C ARG A 171 -12.06 5.63 -65.52
N LEU A 172 -11.57 6.50 -66.41
CA LEU A 172 -12.33 7.22 -67.46
C LEU A 172 -12.76 6.21 -68.57
N PRO A 173 -13.87 6.40 -69.32
CA PRO A 173 -14.07 7.54 -70.25
C PRO A 173 -15.55 8.06 -70.25
N ALA A 174 -16.05 9.07 -70.98
CA ALA A 174 -15.66 9.83 -72.16
C ALA A 174 -16.38 11.22 -72.14
N ALA A 175 -15.83 12.19 -72.88
CA ALA A 175 -16.27 13.58 -73.09
C ALA A 175 -17.52 13.71 -74.03
N PRO A 176 -18.04 14.89 -74.48
CA PRO A 176 -17.48 16.27 -74.39
C PRO A 176 -18.47 17.47 -74.25
N ALA A 177 -17.88 18.68 -74.24
CA ALA A 177 -18.43 20.02 -74.55
C ALA A 177 -19.31 20.70 -73.46
N ALA A 178 -19.14 21.97 -73.09
CA ALA A 178 -18.54 23.13 -73.75
C ALA A 178 -18.00 24.16 -72.73
N ARG A 179 -17.00 24.95 -73.17
CA ARG A 179 -16.48 26.19 -72.56
C ARG A 179 -17.46 27.37 -72.83
N PRO A 180 -17.18 28.64 -72.45
CA PRO A 180 -16.62 29.22 -71.21
C PRO A 180 -17.45 30.44 -70.71
N LYS A 181 -17.18 30.99 -69.51
CA LYS A 181 -17.34 32.45 -69.28
C LYS A 181 -16.54 32.96 -68.06
N LEU A 182 -15.52 33.77 -68.36
CA LEU A 182 -14.93 34.82 -67.51
C LEU A 182 -15.16 36.16 -68.26
N PRO A 183 -14.88 37.34 -67.68
CA PRO A 183 -15.30 37.94 -66.41
C PRO A 183 -16.16 39.22 -66.72
N PRO A 184 -16.38 40.19 -65.81
CA PRO A 184 -15.39 41.29 -65.72
C PRO A 184 -15.24 41.98 -64.32
N THR A 185 -14.01 42.50 -64.13
CA THR A 185 -13.61 43.81 -63.58
C THR A 185 -14.06 44.33 -62.19
N HIS A 186 -13.02 44.56 -61.35
CA HIS A 186 -12.81 45.63 -60.34
C HIS A 186 -13.48 47.00 -60.64
N PRO A 187 -13.68 47.93 -59.66
CA PRO A 187 -12.65 48.51 -58.77
C PRO A 187 -13.18 48.68 -57.31
N SER A 188 -12.59 49.33 -56.29
CA SER A 188 -11.54 50.33 -56.14
C SER A 188 -11.26 50.51 -54.62
N SER A 189 -10.03 50.89 -54.27
CA SER A 189 -9.56 51.72 -53.13
C SER A 189 -10.59 52.22 -52.11
N ALA A 190 -10.44 51.97 -50.80
CA ALA A 190 -9.55 52.59 -49.78
C ALA A 190 -10.43 53.20 -48.63
N PRO A 191 -9.91 54.01 -47.68
CA PRO A 191 -9.34 53.58 -46.40
C PRO A 191 -10.03 54.22 -45.15
N ALA A 192 -9.49 53.86 -43.98
CA ALA A 192 -9.45 54.64 -42.73
C ALA A 192 -10.75 54.88 -41.94
N ARG A 193 -10.78 54.31 -40.72
CA ARG A 193 -10.85 55.15 -39.51
C ARG A 193 -10.29 54.43 -38.29
#